data_AF-A0AAW2YY81-F1
#
_entry.id   AF-A0AAW2YY81-F1
#
_cell.length_a   1.000
_cell.length_b   1.000
_cell.length_c   1.000
_cell.angle_alpha   90.00
_cell.angle_beta   90.00
_cell.angle_gamma   90.00
#
_symmetry.space_group_name_H-M   'P 1'
#
loop_
_entity.id
_entity.type
_entity.pdbx_description
1 polymer ?
#
loop_
_entity_poly.entity_id
_entity_poly.type
_entity_poly.pdbx_seq_one_letter_code
_entity_poly.pdbx_strand_id
1 'polypeptide(L)'
;MSENSLRIKISALQASLRFEVEKNATLEKELHNALEETKGIKPQTVPEKSLHQEIIDCTDFLSRLKNSQTDWNSYEYHGLIQVMKAIISDSFDFKACGRLSIARHEENKARHQKSLDRNSGIKKERSQSIRRLGSIILDAIQDESDDESASDDDINLNTAYQQITSSHNLDSVLPVTRDCYVCKMEYDQKHDFYDRLCPPCAALNFSKRTVTADLSGRVSIVTGGRIRIGYQTALRLLRCNSTVIVTTRFPHNAVKRFKMEPDYESFSDRLVLYGLDLRDLQSIDDFVEFVRQKYTTVDILINNAAQTIRKPPIFYEPLVKFELSNAGTNPALVYEKKYDTHTMSIQDRSGVQVIANGLEVVPACMLSVIPRIDSDTDPSLREYFPPNKVDDVGDPLDDRSSNTWGQPMSQLTSVEMAEVSIINTVAPSVLITKLVPLMERSEFKDKYIINVSSNEGSFASNYKSLRGKHHHTNMAKSALNMLGETLKHVLAESNIFISTVDPGWVSLQCTYQSISAVRERGFEPPLDEVDAASRILDPVFDGVNLGKYSKGGYFKDYQNIKWYK
;
A
#
# COMPACT_ATOMS: atom_id res chain seq x y z
N MET A 1 -5.29 43.24 9.73
CA MET A 1 -6.27 44.06 8.99
C MET A 1 -7.00 44.97 9.97
N SER A 2 -7.46 46.16 9.58
CA SER A 2 -8.28 47.00 10.47
C SER A 2 -9.72 46.47 10.56
N GLU A 3 -10.37 46.64 11.71
CA GLU A 3 -11.74 46.16 11.97
C GLU A 3 -12.75 46.63 10.90
N ASN A 4 -12.59 47.86 10.42
CA ASN A 4 -13.40 48.41 9.33
C ASN A 4 -13.27 47.62 8.02
N SER A 5 -12.08 47.09 7.71
CA SER A 5 -11.87 46.27 6.49
C SER A 5 -12.57 44.91 6.58
N LEU A 6 -12.67 44.35 7.79
CA LEU A 6 -13.40 43.11 8.06
C LEU A 6 -14.92 43.30 7.99
N ARG A 7 -15.45 44.38 8.58
CA ARG A 7 -16.87 44.72 8.51
C ARG A 7 -17.34 44.95 7.07
N ILE A 8 -16.54 45.62 6.23
CA ILE A 8 -16.84 45.80 4.79
C ILE A 8 -16.96 44.45 4.06
N LYS A 9 -16.04 43.50 4.34
CA LYS A 9 -16.09 42.16 3.72
C LYS A 9 -17.29 41.34 4.18
N ILE A 10 -17.68 41.45 5.46
CA ILE A 10 -18.87 40.76 6.00
C ILE A 10 -20.15 41.35 5.40
N SER A 11 -20.26 42.68 5.29
CA SER A 11 -21.41 43.32 4.63
C SER A 11 -21.52 42.96 3.15
N ALA A 12 -20.40 42.84 2.43
CA ALA A 12 -20.38 42.38 1.04
C ALA A 12 -20.86 40.93 0.90
N LEU A 13 -20.45 40.04 1.82
CA LEU A 13 -20.90 38.65 1.85
C LEU A 13 -22.42 38.54 2.08
N GLN A 14 -22.95 39.33 3.02
CA GLN A 14 -24.38 39.39 3.32
C GLN A 14 -25.19 39.97 2.15
N ALA A 15 -24.62 40.88 1.36
CA ALA A 15 -25.25 41.40 0.15
C ALA A 15 -25.29 40.37 -0.97
N SER A 16 -24.20 39.62 -1.21
CA SER A 16 -24.17 38.53 -2.20
C SER A 16 -25.10 37.37 -1.84
N LEU A 17 -25.25 37.06 -0.54
CA LEU A 17 -26.21 36.07 -0.06
C LEU A 17 -27.66 36.50 -0.33
N ARG A 18 -27.98 37.77 -0.10
CA ARG A 18 -29.32 38.33 -0.36
C ARG A 18 -29.65 38.32 -1.85
N PHE A 19 -28.69 38.71 -2.69
CA PHE A 19 -28.84 38.72 -4.14
C PHE A 19 -29.12 37.33 -4.73
N GLU A 20 -28.46 36.28 -4.21
CA GLU A 20 -28.66 34.92 -4.73
C GLU A 20 -29.92 34.24 -4.19
N VAL A 21 -30.47 34.75 -3.07
CA VAL A 21 -31.81 34.38 -2.57
C VAL A 21 -32.92 35.05 -3.40
N GLU A 22 -32.78 36.31 -3.81
CA GLU A 22 -33.74 37.01 -4.69
C GLU A 22 -33.87 36.35 -6.08
N LYS A 23 -32.82 35.65 -6.53
CA LYS A 23 -32.79 34.94 -7.82
C LYS A 23 -33.61 33.64 -7.82
N ASN A 24 -34.02 33.15 -6.65
CA ASN A 24 -34.73 31.88 -6.47
C ASN A 24 -36.11 32.13 -5.82
N ALA A 25 -37.14 32.33 -6.65
CA ALA A 25 -38.52 32.63 -6.22
C ALA A 25 -39.14 31.58 -5.26
N THR A 26 -38.61 30.36 -5.24
CA THR A 26 -39.04 29.29 -4.33
C THR A 26 -38.52 29.48 -2.90
N LEU A 27 -37.33 30.06 -2.74
CA LEU A 27 -36.69 30.33 -1.44
C LEU A 27 -37.33 31.54 -0.71
N GLU A 28 -37.87 32.50 -1.46
CA GLU A 28 -38.54 33.68 -0.91
C GLU A 28 -39.79 33.28 -0.10
N LYS A 29 -40.52 32.26 -0.55
CA LYS A 29 -41.74 31.76 0.10
C LYS A 29 -41.47 30.99 1.39
N GLU A 30 -40.38 30.22 1.42
CA GLU A 30 -39.94 29.49 2.62
C GLU A 30 -39.36 30.44 3.68
N LEU A 31 -38.64 31.48 3.25
CA LEU A 31 -38.13 32.52 4.16
C LEU A 31 -39.26 33.40 4.72
N HIS A 32 -40.27 33.75 3.92
CA HIS A 32 -41.43 34.51 4.39
C HIS A 32 -42.22 33.74 5.47
N ASN A 33 -42.41 32.43 5.27
CA ASN A 33 -43.06 31.57 6.26
C ASN A 33 -42.23 31.42 7.56
N ALA A 34 -40.90 31.28 7.45
CA ALA A 34 -40.01 31.21 8.61
C ALA A 34 -39.91 32.54 9.38
N LEU A 35 -40.10 33.68 8.69
CA LEU A 35 -40.12 35.01 9.30
C LEU A 35 -41.49 35.36 9.91
N GLU A 36 -42.60 34.83 9.39
CA GLU A 36 -43.93 34.94 10.02
C GLU A 36 -44.01 34.20 11.36
N GLU A 37 -43.35 33.04 11.50
CA GLU A 37 -43.25 32.30 12.77
C GLU A 37 -42.46 33.04 13.87
N THR A 38 -41.73 34.11 13.52
CA THR A 38 -40.95 34.92 14.47
C THR A 38 -41.58 36.28 14.80
N LYS A 39 -42.78 36.59 14.31
CA LYS A 39 -43.51 37.88 14.52
C LYS A 39 -44.10 38.09 15.93
N GLY A 40 -43.49 37.53 16.96
CA GLY A 40 -43.82 37.78 18.37
C GLY A 40 -42.91 38.79 19.08
N ILE A 41 -41.80 39.24 18.48
CA ILE A 41 -40.81 40.09 19.16
C ILE A 41 -40.89 41.52 18.63
N LYS A 42 -41.40 42.43 19.46
CA LYS A 42 -41.39 43.88 19.18
C LYS A 42 -39.96 44.43 19.19
N PRO A 43 -39.62 45.38 18.31
CA PRO A 43 -38.28 45.93 18.19
C PRO A 43 -37.99 46.85 19.38
N GLN A 44 -37.11 46.43 20.27
CA GLN A 44 -36.35 47.34 21.12
C GLN A 44 -34.89 47.33 20.66
N THR A 45 -34.40 48.52 20.31
CA THR A 45 -32.99 48.95 20.19
C THR A 45 -31.96 47.80 20.12
N VAL A 46 -31.56 47.44 18.90
CA VAL A 46 -30.48 46.47 18.66
C VAL A 46 -29.15 47.12 19.07
N PRO A 47 -28.41 46.59 20.08
CA PRO A 47 -27.06 47.06 20.37
C PRO A 47 -26.14 46.68 19.22
N GLU A 48 -25.13 47.50 18.91
CA GLU A 48 -24.08 47.13 17.95
C GLU A 48 -23.54 45.74 18.30
N LYS A 49 -23.80 44.77 17.41
CA LYS A 49 -23.36 43.38 17.62
C LYS A 49 -21.84 43.35 17.61
N SER A 50 -21.27 42.61 18.57
CA SER A 50 -19.83 42.32 18.54
C SER A 50 -19.51 41.50 17.29
N LEU A 51 -18.32 41.69 16.72
CA LEU A 51 -17.84 40.93 15.55
C LEU A 51 -17.97 39.41 15.76
N HIS A 52 -17.83 38.96 17.00
CA HIS A 52 -18.02 37.57 17.40
C HIS A 52 -19.47 37.09 17.20
N GLN A 53 -20.46 37.92 17.53
CA GLN A 53 -21.87 37.60 17.33
C GLN A 53 -22.25 37.59 15.85
N GLU A 54 -21.68 38.49 15.02
CA GLU A 54 -21.90 38.48 13.57
C GLU A 54 -21.36 37.20 12.90
N ILE A 55 -20.22 36.68 13.36
CA ILE A 55 -19.64 35.43 12.87
C ILE A 55 -20.49 34.21 13.28
N ILE A 56 -21.03 34.21 14.51
CA ILE A 56 -21.94 33.16 14.98
C ILE A 56 -23.21 33.15 14.13
N ASP A 57 -23.83 34.32 13.90
CA ASP A 57 -25.06 34.43 13.13
C ASP A 57 -24.88 33.96 11.67
N CYS A 58 -23.74 34.27 11.03
CA CYS A 58 -23.41 33.76 9.69
C CYS A 58 -23.19 32.24 9.67
N THR A 59 -22.58 31.67 10.72
CA THR A 59 -22.31 30.24 10.83
C THR A 59 -23.59 29.43 11.05
N ASP A 60 -24.52 29.98 11.85
CA ASP A 60 -25.84 29.41 12.07
C ASP A 60 -26.69 29.46 10.80
N PHE A 61 -26.63 30.56 10.04
CA PHE A 61 -27.35 30.69 8.77
C PHE A 61 -26.92 29.64 7.73
N LEU A 62 -25.61 29.40 7.58
CA LEU A 62 -25.09 28.35 6.69
C LEU A 62 -25.45 26.94 7.15
N SER A 63 -25.49 26.72 8.47
CA SER A 63 -25.90 25.43 9.04
C SER A 63 -27.38 25.13 8.75
N ARG A 64 -28.23 26.16 8.72
CA ARG A 64 -29.64 26.03 8.32
C ARG A 64 -29.78 25.78 6.81
N LEU A 65 -29.02 26.50 5.99
CA LEU A 65 -28.95 26.29 4.53
C LEU A 65 -28.48 24.87 4.15
N LYS A 66 -27.49 24.33 4.85
CA LYS A 66 -27.01 22.95 4.63
C LYS A 66 -28.07 21.90 4.91
N ASN A 67 -29.00 22.20 5.82
CA ASN A 67 -30.05 21.29 6.25
C ASN A 67 -31.38 21.51 5.51
N SER A 68 -31.48 22.49 4.60
CA SER A 68 -32.65 22.60 3.71
C SER A 68 -32.58 21.49 2.65
N GLN A 69 -33.72 20.88 2.30
CA GLN A 69 -33.81 19.80 1.29
C GLN A 69 -33.63 20.30 -0.16
N THR A 70 -32.99 21.45 -0.35
CA THR A 70 -32.77 22.08 -1.65
C THR A 70 -31.51 21.51 -2.30
N ASP A 71 -31.58 21.13 -3.56
CA ASP A 71 -30.47 20.50 -4.30
C ASP A 71 -29.46 21.57 -4.76
N TRP A 72 -28.43 21.81 -3.94
CA TRP A 72 -27.41 22.84 -4.20
C TRP A 72 -26.40 22.37 -5.25
N ASN A 73 -26.16 23.18 -6.27
CA ASN A 73 -25.08 22.91 -7.22
C ASN A 73 -23.72 23.07 -6.50
N SER A 74 -22.92 22.00 -6.47
CA SER A 74 -21.78 21.84 -5.53
C SER A 74 -20.72 22.95 -5.54
N TYR A 75 -20.63 23.72 -6.63
CA TYR A 75 -19.68 24.82 -6.79
C TYR A 75 -20.01 26.07 -5.96
N GLU A 76 -21.29 26.42 -5.81
CA GLU A 76 -21.71 27.66 -5.14
C GLU A 76 -21.60 27.54 -3.61
N TYR A 77 -21.99 26.38 -3.08
CA TYR A 77 -21.85 26.05 -1.65
C TYR A 77 -20.37 25.94 -1.24
N HIS A 78 -19.52 25.34 -2.08
CA HIS A 78 -18.07 25.29 -1.81
C HIS A 78 -17.41 26.66 -1.87
N GLY A 79 -17.85 27.55 -2.77
CA GLY A 79 -17.36 28.93 -2.85
C GLY A 79 -17.60 29.71 -1.55
N LEU A 80 -18.82 29.64 -1.01
CA LEU A 80 -19.18 30.29 0.25
C LEU A 80 -18.37 29.78 1.45
N ILE A 81 -18.13 28.46 1.53
CA ILE A 81 -17.30 27.86 2.59
C ILE A 81 -15.85 28.33 2.51
N GLN A 82 -15.28 28.48 1.32
CA GLN A 82 -13.88 28.91 1.16
C GLN A 82 -13.68 30.37 1.56
N VAL A 83 -14.62 31.24 1.21
CA VAL A 83 -14.58 32.65 1.63
C VAL A 83 -14.67 32.77 3.16
N MET A 84 -15.52 31.97 3.81
CA MET A 84 -15.60 31.96 5.27
C MET A 84 -14.35 31.41 5.96
N LYS A 85 -13.72 30.36 5.41
CA LYS A 85 -12.45 29.85 5.93
C LYS A 85 -11.34 30.90 5.87
N ALA A 86 -11.31 31.70 4.81
CA ALA A 86 -10.36 32.80 4.69
C ALA A 86 -10.61 33.88 5.77
N ILE A 87 -11.87 34.26 6.00
CA ILE A 87 -12.23 35.26 7.03
C ILE A 87 -11.88 34.78 8.45
N ILE A 88 -12.12 33.50 8.77
CA ILE A 88 -11.81 32.91 10.07
C ILE A 88 -10.29 32.77 10.28
N SER A 89 -9.56 32.36 9.23
CA SER A 89 -8.10 32.24 9.25
C SER A 89 -7.38 33.57 9.48
N ASP A 90 -7.92 34.67 8.93
CA ASP A 90 -7.30 36.00 9.03
C ASP A 90 -7.62 36.74 10.34
N SER A 91 -8.49 36.17 11.21
CA SER A 91 -9.02 36.84 12.41
C SER A 91 -8.37 36.41 13.75
N PHE A 92 -7.40 35.49 13.75
CA PHE A 92 -6.75 35.00 14.97
C PHE A 92 -5.24 35.26 14.98
N ASP A 93 -4.82 36.31 15.70
CA ASP A 93 -3.40 36.58 16.00
C ASP A 93 -3.00 35.87 17.32
N PHE A 94 -2.06 34.92 17.21
CA PHE A 94 -1.80 33.86 18.20
C PHE A 94 -0.75 34.23 19.27
N LYS A 95 -0.63 35.50 19.66
CA LYS A 95 0.49 35.99 20.50
C LYS A 95 0.16 36.57 21.87
N ALA A 96 -1.08 36.52 22.36
CA ALA A 96 -1.38 36.98 23.72
C ALA A 96 -2.30 36.03 24.50
N CYS A 97 -1.80 35.63 25.69
CA CYS A 97 -2.52 35.18 26.89
C CYS A 97 -2.40 33.68 27.26
N GLY A 98 -1.29 33.36 27.94
CA GLY A 98 -1.03 32.08 28.62
C GLY A 98 -1.81 31.87 29.93
N ARG A 99 -3.15 31.89 29.90
CA ARG A 99 -4.00 31.49 31.05
C ARG A 99 -5.28 30.74 30.65
N LEU A 100 -5.16 29.74 29.77
CA LEU A 100 -6.28 28.87 29.36
C LEU A 100 -5.93 27.37 29.43
N SER A 101 -5.03 26.97 30.35
CA SER A 101 -4.63 25.57 30.54
C SER A 101 -5.62 24.73 31.37
N ILE A 102 -6.65 25.32 31.97
CA ILE A 102 -7.55 24.59 32.90
C ILE A 102 -8.94 24.31 32.29
N ALA A 103 -9.50 25.20 31.46
CA ALA A 103 -10.81 24.98 30.83
C ALA A 103 -10.79 23.96 29.66
N ARG A 104 -9.65 23.80 28.97
CA ARG A 104 -9.47 22.80 27.90
C ARG A 104 -9.47 21.35 28.41
N HIS A 105 -9.21 21.13 29.70
CA HIS A 105 -9.17 19.79 30.27
C HIS A 105 -10.59 19.23 30.52
N GLU A 106 -11.54 20.08 30.90
CA GLU A 106 -12.93 19.66 31.17
C GLU A 106 -13.73 19.46 29.88
N GLU A 107 -13.52 20.29 28.86
CA GLU A 107 -14.17 20.13 27.56
C GLU A 107 -13.67 18.90 26.78
N ASN A 108 -12.38 18.56 26.91
CA ASN A 108 -11.81 17.32 26.38
C ASN A 108 -12.33 16.08 27.13
N LYS A 109 -12.57 16.17 28.45
CA LYS A 109 -13.23 15.11 29.23
C LYS A 109 -14.66 14.85 28.76
N ALA A 110 -15.43 15.91 28.46
CA ALA A 110 -16.80 15.79 27.96
C ALA A 110 -16.88 15.24 26.52
N ARG A 111 -15.92 15.60 25.65
CA ARG A 111 -15.78 15.01 24.30
C ARG A 111 -15.28 13.57 24.34
N HIS A 112 -14.40 13.23 25.28
CA HIS A 112 -13.96 11.87 25.51
C HIS A 112 -15.15 10.99 25.96
N GLN A 113 -15.97 11.45 26.91
CA GLN A 113 -17.15 10.71 27.37
C GLN A 113 -18.16 10.45 26.23
N LYS A 114 -18.48 11.46 25.41
CA LYS A 114 -19.36 11.29 24.23
C LYS A 114 -18.78 10.36 23.15
N SER A 115 -17.46 10.25 23.04
CA SER A 115 -16.77 9.28 22.16
C SER A 115 -16.76 7.87 22.75
N LEU A 116 -16.67 7.76 24.08
CA LEU A 116 -16.70 6.48 24.79
C LEU A 116 -18.08 5.80 24.69
N ASP A 117 -19.17 6.58 24.64
CA ASP A 117 -20.55 6.09 24.57
C ASP A 117 -20.98 5.62 23.17
N ARG A 118 -20.37 6.15 22.09
CA ARG A 118 -20.67 5.76 20.70
C ARG A 118 -20.02 4.44 20.24
N ASN A 119 -19.07 3.89 21.00
CA ASN A 119 -18.23 2.74 20.60
C ASN A 119 -18.37 1.49 21.50
N SER A 120 -19.47 1.36 22.24
CA SER A 120 -19.67 0.28 23.24
C SER A 120 -19.68 -1.15 22.66
N GLY A 121 -20.06 -1.35 21.39
CA GLY A 121 -19.98 -2.65 20.71
C GLY A 121 -18.56 -3.02 20.24
N ILE A 122 -17.85 -2.07 19.62
CA ILE A 122 -16.51 -2.26 19.04
C ILE A 122 -15.42 -2.38 20.12
N LYS A 123 -15.61 -1.74 21.29
CA LYS A 123 -14.72 -1.89 22.44
C LYS A 123 -14.71 -3.31 23.02
N LYS A 124 -15.82 -4.05 22.97
CA LYS A 124 -15.91 -5.37 23.59
C LYS A 124 -15.09 -6.42 22.81
N GLU A 125 -15.14 -6.36 21.49
CA GLU A 125 -14.31 -7.20 20.60
C GLU A 125 -12.84 -6.78 20.64
N ARG A 126 -12.54 -5.47 20.65
CA ARG A 126 -11.15 -4.97 20.71
C ARG A 126 -10.48 -5.22 22.06
N SER A 127 -11.20 -5.13 23.17
CA SER A 127 -10.69 -5.52 24.49
C SER A 127 -10.41 -7.02 24.62
N GLN A 128 -11.16 -7.87 23.90
CA GLN A 128 -10.86 -9.30 23.81
C GLN A 128 -9.58 -9.56 23.01
N SER A 129 -9.36 -8.83 21.91
CA SER A 129 -8.11 -8.91 21.13
C SER A 129 -6.89 -8.40 21.89
N ILE A 130 -7.02 -7.33 22.67
CA ILE A 130 -5.95 -6.82 23.55
C ILE A 130 -5.63 -7.80 24.68
N ARG A 131 -6.65 -8.45 25.29
CA ARG A 131 -6.43 -9.51 26.30
C ARG A 131 -5.69 -10.72 25.73
N ARG A 132 -5.99 -11.12 24.49
CA ARG A 132 -5.27 -12.20 23.79
C ARG A 132 -3.85 -11.81 23.41
N LEU A 133 -3.62 -10.58 22.97
CA LEU A 133 -2.27 -10.06 22.71
C LEU A 133 -1.44 -9.98 24.00
N GLY A 134 -2.05 -9.56 25.12
CA GLY A 134 -1.42 -9.58 26.44
C GLY A 134 -1.06 -10.98 26.92
N SER A 135 -1.93 -11.98 26.72
CA SER A 135 -1.61 -13.37 27.12
C SER A 135 -0.49 -13.97 26.27
N ILE A 136 -0.47 -13.70 24.95
CA ILE A 136 0.60 -14.18 24.05
C ILE A 136 1.96 -13.57 24.42
N ILE A 137 1.98 -12.31 24.85
CA ILE A 137 3.21 -11.64 25.31
C ILE A 137 3.66 -12.20 26.67
N LEU A 138 2.73 -12.53 27.57
CA LEU A 138 3.04 -13.10 28.89
C LEU A 138 3.51 -14.57 28.80
N ASP A 139 2.90 -15.39 27.95
CA ASP A 139 3.34 -16.76 27.69
C ASP A 139 4.78 -16.78 27.15
N ALA A 140 5.15 -15.79 26.32
CA ALA A 140 6.51 -15.62 25.79
C ALA A 140 7.53 -15.11 26.83
N ILE A 141 7.07 -14.58 27.97
CA ILE A 141 7.92 -14.09 29.06
C ILE A 141 8.08 -15.16 30.15
N GLN A 142 7.10 -16.05 30.34
CA GLN A 142 7.16 -17.11 31.35
C GLN A 142 8.06 -18.29 30.97
N ASP A 143 8.44 -18.46 29.69
CA ASP A 143 9.39 -19.49 29.25
C ASP A 143 10.86 -19.18 29.62
N GLU A 144 11.17 -18.02 30.23
CA GLU A 144 12.54 -17.62 30.62
C GLU A 144 12.78 -17.43 32.14
N SER A 145 11.87 -17.85 33.02
CA SER A 145 12.11 -17.78 34.48
C SER A 145 11.49 -18.94 35.25
N ASP A 146 12.33 -19.92 35.61
CA ASP A 146 12.07 -20.88 36.68
C ASP A 146 12.12 -20.15 38.04
N ASP A 147 10.99 -19.66 38.55
CA ASP A 147 10.85 -19.41 39.99
C ASP A 147 9.38 -19.51 40.44
N GLU A 148 9.07 -20.61 41.13
CA GLU A 148 7.78 -20.89 41.76
C GLU A 148 7.61 -20.03 43.02
N SER A 149 7.00 -18.83 42.90
CA SER A 149 6.09 -18.29 43.93
C SER A 149 5.58 -16.88 43.59
N ALA A 150 4.39 -16.76 43.03
CA ALA A 150 3.59 -15.54 43.14
C ALA A 150 2.10 -15.86 42.90
N SER A 151 1.27 -15.49 43.87
CA SER A 151 -0.18 -15.66 43.85
C SER A 151 -0.85 -14.77 42.79
N ASP A 152 -1.92 -15.31 42.20
CA ASP A 152 -2.90 -14.61 41.35
C ASP A 152 -3.54 -13.43 42.11
N ASP A 153 -2.98 -12.23 42.01
CA ASP A 153 -3.66 -10.98 42.33
C ASP A 153 -3.21 -9.87 41.36
N ASP A 154 -4.16 -9.40 40.55
CA ASP A 154 -4.19 -8.20 39.70
C ASP A 154 -2.84 -7.53 39.35
N ILE A 155 -2.20 -8.00 38.27
CA ILE A 155 -1.13 -7.26 37.60
C ILE A 155 -1.73 -6.02 36.93
N ASN A 156 -1.57 -4.88 37.60
CA ASN A 156 -2.03 -3.59 37.13
C ASN A 156 -1.20 -3.13 35.91
N LEU A 157 -1.76 -3.28 34.71
CA LEU A 157 -1.21 -2.88 33.40
C LEU A 157 -0.66 -1.44 33.35
N ASN A 158 -1.18 -0.52 34.16
CA ASN A 158 -0.63 0.83 34.26
C ASN A 158 0.78 0.84 34.88
N THR A 159 1.07 -0.09 35.80
CA THR A 159 2.35 -0.17 36.51
C THR A 159 3.44 -0.74 35.58
N ALA A 160 3.10 -1.74 34.78
CA ALA A 160 4.00 -2.28 33.75
C ALA A 160 4.30 -1.23 32.66
N TYR A 161 3.27 -0.48 32.24
CA TYR A 161 3.44 0.63 31.29
C TYR A 161 4.32 1.75 31.86
N GLN A 162 4.15 2.11 33.14
CA GLN A 162 4.94 3.15 33.81
C GLN A 162 6.40 2.73 34.07
N GLN A 163 6.65 1.46 34.36
CA GLN A 163 8.01 0.95 34.54
C GLN A 163 8.79 0.97 33.22
N ILE A 164 8.16 0.62 32.09
CA ILE A 164 8.76 0.70 30.75
C ILE A 164 9.03 2.16 30.34
N THR A 165 8.15 3.10 30.70
CA THR A 165 8.31 4.50 30.30
C THR A 165 9.31 5.30 31.15
N SER A 166 9.73 4.82 32.33
CA SER A 166 10.48 5.62 33.31
C SER A 166 11.94 5.99 32.95
N SER A 167 12.46 5.59 31.78
CA SER A 167 13.76 6.05 31.25
C SER A 167 13.57 7.10 30.14
N HIS A 168 12.99 8.25 30.49
CA HIS A 168 12.56 9.23 29.49
C HIS A 168 13.69 10.07 28.89
N ASN A 169 13.82 9.99 27.56
CA ASN A 169 14.48 10.97 26.70
C ASN A 169 13.41 11.86 26.04
N LEU A 170 13.53 13.18 26.13
CA LEU A 170 12.51 14.16 25.68
C LEU A 170 12.24 14.16 24.16
N ASP A 171 13.05 13.44 23.38
CA ASP A 171 12.93 13.29 21.92
C ASP A 171 11.87 12.25 21.48
N SER A 172 11.24 11.54 22.41
CA SER A 172 10.31 10.43 22.11
C SER A 172 8.85 10.85 21.89
N VAL A 173 8.53 12.15 21.86
CA VAL A 173 7.16 12.67 21.70
C VAL A 173 7.02 13.41 20.37
N LEU A 174 6.03 13.02 19.58
CA LEU A 174 5.67 13.65 18.32
C LEU A 174 5.17 15.08 18.55
N PRO A 175 5.56 16.06 17.71
CA PRO A 175 5.08 17.45 17.83
C PRO A 175 3.55 17.60 17.73
N VAL A 176 2.90 16.66 17.05
CA VAL A 176 1.44 16.58 16.86
C VAL A 176 1.06 15.11 16.90
N THR A 177 -0.05 14.79 17.56
CA THR A 177 -0.64 13.45 17.54
C THR A 177 -0.89 12.98 16.10
N ARG A 178 -0.66 11.71 15.82
CA ARG A 178 -0.85 11.10 14.50
C ARG A 178 -1.72 9.86 14.60
N ASP A 179 -2.40 9.51 13.51
CA ASP A 179 -3.03 8.20 13.38
C ASP A 179 -1.98 7.14 13.04
N CYS A 180 -1.98 6.03 13.78
CA CYS A 180 -1.15 4.87 13.45
C CYS A 180 -1.53 4.29 12.08
N TYR A 181 -0.54 4.01 11.24
CA TYR A 181 -0.75 3.43 9.92
C TYR A 181 -1.48 2.07 9.98
N VAL A 182 -1.19 1.25 11.00
CA VAL A 182 -1.79 -0.08 11.17
C VAL A 182 -3.17 0.01 11.83
N CYS A 183 -3.21 0.37 13.12
CA CYS A 183 -4.44 0.27 13.92
C CYS A 183 -5.36 1.50 13.85
N LYS A 184 -4.92 2.59 13.20
CA LYS A 184 -5.64 3.88 13.08
C LYS A 184 -5.93 4.58 14.41
N MET A 185 -5.33 4.15 15.51
CA MET A 185 -5.41 4.84 16.80
C MET A 185 -4.49 6.07 16.80
N GLU A 186 -4.95 7.15 17.41
CA GLU A 186 -4.12 8.32 17.68
C GLU A 186 -3.02 7.97 18.68
N TYR A 187 -1.82 8.50 18.46
CA TYR A 187 -0.67 8.35 19.35
C TYR A 187 0.23 9.58 19.25
N ASP A 188 0.99 9.84 20.31
CA ASP A 188 1.97 10.91 20.42
C ASP A 188 3.38 10.38 20.74
N GLN A 189 3.54 9.12 21.16
CA GLN A 189 4.85 8.53 21.42
C GLN A 189 5.48 7.96 20.14
N LYS A 190 6.66 8.45 19.78
CA LYS A 190 7.42 7.99 18.63
C LYS A 190 8.20 6.71 18.97
N HIS A 191 8.23 5.74 18.06
CA HIS A 191 9.19 4.63 18.10
C HIS A 191 10.49 5.02 17.38
N ASP A 192 11.64 4.56 17.85
CA ASP A 192 12.95 4.96 17.32
C ASP A 192 13.09 4.68 15.81
N PHE A 193 12.57 3.53 15.37
CA PHE A 193 12.59 3.13 13.96
C PHE A 193 11.39 3.63 13.14
N TYR A 194 10.18 3.73 13.73
CA TYR A 194 8.95 4.02 12.98
C TYR A 194 8.29 5.30 13.46
N ASP A 195 8.05 6.25 12.57
CA ASP A 195 7.40 7.54 12.87
C ASP A 195 5.91 7.60 12.48
N ARG A 196 5.39 6.50 11.92
CA ARG A 196 4.00 6.32 11.46
C ARG A 196 3.26 5.16 12.10
N LEU A 197 3.86 4.49 13.08
CA LEU A 197 3.25 3.40 13.84
C LEU A 197 3.23 3.76 15.32
N CYS A 198 2.11 3.52 16.01
CA CYS A 198 2.08 3.62 17.46
C CYS A 198 2.99 2.56 18.10
N PRO A 199 3.49 2.77 19.33
CA PRO A 199 4.51 1.90 19.93
C PRO A 199 4.19 0.39 19.88
N PRO A 200 2.96 -0.09 20.16
CA PRO A 200 2.65 -1.51 20.05
C PRO A 200 2.73 -2.06 18.61
N CYS A 201 2.24 -1.31 17.62
CA CYS A 201 2.32 -1.71 16.22
C CYS A 201 3.76 -1.66 15.70
N ALA A 202 4.52 -0.66 16.13
CA ALA A 202 5.93 -0.51 15.82
C ALA A 202 6.74 -1.69 16.36
N ALA A 203 6.56 -2.05 17.63
CA ALA A 203 7.22 -3.19 18.26
C ALA A 203 6.93 -4.51 17.55
N LEU A 204 5.66 -4.77 17.19
CA LEU A 204 5.27 -5.96 16.42
C LEU A 204 5.92 -6.00 15.03
N ASN A 205 5.89 -4.89 14.29
CA ASN A 205 6.49 -4.87 12.95
C ASN A 205 8.00 -5.04 13.04
N PHE A 206 8.65 -4.38 14.01
CA PHE A 206 10.08 -4.49 14.23
C PHE A 206 10.51 -5.92 14.57
N SER A 207 9.80 -6.60 15.49
CA SER A 207 10.13 -7.98 15.86
C SER A 207 9.93 -8.96 14.70
N LYS A 208 8.91 -8.74 13.85
CA LYS A 208 8.68 -9.56 12.65
C LYS A 208 9.77 -9.40 11.59
N ARG A 209 10.56 -8.32 11.59
CA ARG A 209 11.71 -8.15 10.66
C ARG A 209 12.78 -9.22 10.81
N THR A 210 12.98 -9.72 12.03
CA THR A 210 14.07 -10.64 12.36
C THR A 210 13.64 -12.10 12.47
N VAL A 211 12.34 -12.41 12.35
CA VAL A 211 11.86 -13.80 12.39
C VAL A 211 12.46 -14.62 11.25
N THR A 212 12.98 -15.80 11.56
CA THR A 212 13.51 -16.75 10.58
C THR A 212 12.77 -18.09 10.70
N ALA A 213 12.97 -18.98 9.74
CA ALA A 213 12.55 -20.38 9.82
C ALA A 213 13.61 -21.25 9.14
N ASP A 214 13.75 -22.51 9.55
CA ASP A 214 14.59 -23.45 8.80
C ASP A 214 13.80 -24.02 7.61
N LEU A 215 14.20 -23.62 6.41
CA LEU A 215 13.63 -24.07 5.14
C LEU A 215 14.63 -24.96 4.38
N SER A 216 15.61 -25.54 5.08
CA SER A 216 16.57 -26.49 4.49
C SER A 216 15.85 -27.60 3.72
N GLY A 217 16.32 -27.86 2.49
CA GLY A 217 15.74 -28.89 1.61
C GLY A 217 14.46 -28.47 0.88
N ARG A 218 13.87 -27.31 1.20
CA ARG A 218 12.70 -26.80 0.48
C ARG A 218 13.11 -26.09 -0.81
N VAL A 219 12.27 -26.20 -1.83
CA VAL A 219 12.38 -25.49 -3.11
C VAL A 219 11.32 -24.39 -3.17
N SER A 220 11.76 -23.14 -3.30
CA SER A 220 10.92 -21.96 -3.39
C SER A 220 11.01 -21.29 -4.76
N ILE A 221 9.89 -20.77 -5.26
CA ILE A 221 9.84 -19.94 -6.45
C ILE A 221 9.39 -18.53 -6.06
N VAL A 222 10.11 -17.50 -6.51
CA VAL A 222 9.72 -16.10 -6.32
C VAL A 222 9.65 -15.40 -7.66
N THR A 223 8.45 -14.96 -8.05
CA THR A 223 8.30 -14.19 -9.29
C THR A 223 8.66 -12.72 -9.09
N GLY A 224 9.42 -12.14 -10.02
CA GLY A 224 9.79 -10.72 -9.98
C GLY A 224 10.78 -10.38 -8.85
N GLY A 225 11.78 -11.23 -8.59
CA GLY A 225 12.70 -11.05 -7.47
C GLY A 225 13.99 -10.28 -7.77
N ARG A 226 14.04 -9.49 -8.85
CA ARG A 226 15.23 -8.67 -9.18
C ARG A 226 15.38 -7.44 -8.29
N ILE A 227 14.28 -6.80 -7.92
CA ILE A 227 14.26 -5.52 -7.18
C ILE A 227 13.14 -5.50 -6.13
N ARG A 228 13.24 -4.54 -5.21
CA ARG A 228 12.21 -4.20 -4.20
C ARG A 228 11.76 -5.42 -3.37
N ILE A 229 10.45 -5.53 -3.10
CA ILE A 229 9.84 -6.55 -2.24
C ILE A 229 10.22 -7.97 -2.66
N GLY A 230 10.21 -8.25 -3.97
CA GLY A 230 10.54 -9.58 -4.49
C GLY A 230 11.98 -9.98 -4.20
N TYR A 231 12.90 -9.02 -4.34
CA TYR A 231 14.31 -9.21 -4.00
C TYR A 231 14.51 -9.51 -2.52
N GLN A 232 13.90 -8.71 -1.63
CA GLN A 232 13.98 -8.94 -0.18
C GLN A 232 13.33 -10.26 0.24
N THR A 233 12.21 -10.64 -0.41
CA THR A 233 11.55 -11.92 -0.16
C THR A 233 12.44 -13.10 -0.55
N ALA A 234 13.04 -13.05 -1.74
CA ALA A 234 13.95 -14.09 -2.22
C ALA A 234 15.20 -14.21 -1.33
N LEU A 235 15.80 -13.06 -0.98
CA LEU A 235 16.97 -13.00 -0.10
C LEU A 235 16.68 -13.60 1.27
N ARG A 236 15.51 -13.33 1.84
CA ARG A 236 15.12 -13.91 3.13
C ARG A 236 14.89 -15.41 3.07
N LEU A 237 14.28 -15.92 2.00
CA LEU A 237 14.15 -17.37 1.78
C LEU A 237 15.52 -18.05 1.63
N LEU A 238 16.46 -17.43 0.92
CA LEU A 238 17.84 -17.91 0.80
C LEU A 238 18.55 -17.95 2.16
N ARG A 239 18.39 -16.91 2.98
CA ARG A 239 18.94 -16.86 4.35
C ARG A 239 18.29 -17.86 5.31
N CYS A 240 17.11 -18.38 4.95
CA CYS A 240 16.42 -19.45 5.65
C CYS A 240 16.78 -20.85 5.11
N ASN A 241 17.89 -21.01 4.38
CA ASN A 241 18.37 -22.28 3.81
C ASN A 241 17.51 -22.90 2.68
N SER A 242 16.53 -22.17 2.15
CA SER A 242 15.73 -22.63 0.99
C SER A 242 16.54 -22.61 -0.31
N THR A 243 16.28 -23.53 -1.24
CA THR A 243 16.67 -23.37 -2.65
C THR A 243 15.68 -22.42 -3.32
N VAL A 244 16.14 -21.32 -3.89
CA VAL A 244 15.25 -20.27 -4.42
C VAL A 244 15.46 -20.04 -5.91
N ILE A 245 14.39 -20.29 -6.67
CA ILE A 245 14.28 -19.99 -8.09
C ILE A 245 13.61 -18.62 -8.21
N VAL A 246 14.39 -17.61 -8.57
CA VAL A 246 13.92 -16.24 -8.77
C VAL A 246 13.70 -16.00 -10.25
N THR A 247 12.48 -15.61 -10.62
CA THR A 247 12.18 -15.24 -12.01
C THR A 247 12.22 -13.73 -12.21
N THR A 248 12.70 -13.29 -13.37
CA THR A 248 12.78 -11.88 -13.75
C THR A 248 12.97 -11.75 -15.25
N ARG A 249 12.56 -10.62 -15.84
CA ARG A 249 12.88 -10.29 -17.23
C ARG A 249 14.38 -10.00 -17.43
N PHE A 250 15.11 -9.66 -16.38
CA PHE A 250 16.51 -9.22 -16.42
C PHE A 250 17.38 -10.05 -15.45
N PRO A 251 17.70 -11.31 -15.78
CA PRO A 251 18.38 -12.23 -14.88
C PRO A 251 19.86 -11.87 -14.63
N HIS A 252 20.61 -11.36 -15.60
CA HIS A 252 22.00 -10.97 -15.37
C HIS A 252 22.11 -9.74 -14.46
N ASN A 253 21.15 -8.81 -14.54
CA ASN A 253 21.02 -7.71 -13.60
C ASN A 253 20.72 -8.21 -12.18
N ALA A 254 19.91 -9.28 -12.06
CA ALA A 254 19.67 -9.92 -10.77
C ALA A 254 20.94 -10.57 -10.21
N VAL A 255 21.76 -11.24 -11.04
CA VAL A 255 23.08 -11.79 -10.61
C VAL A 255 23.91 -10.70 -9.95
N LYS A 256 24.05 -9.54 -10.63
CA LYS A 256 24.84 -8.40 -10.10
C LYS A 256 24.37 -8.00 -8.70
N ARG A 257 23.06 -7.98 -8.46
CA ARG A 257 22.47 -7.56 -7.17
C ARG A 257 22.67 -8.58 -6.07
N PHE A 258 22.41 -9.86 -6.34
CA PHE A 258 22.63 -10.90 -5.32
C PHE A 258 24.11 -11.03 -4.96
N LYS A 259 25.04 -10.87 -5.91
CA LYS A 259 26.49 -10.86 -5.65
C LYS A 259 26.98 -9.69 -4.79
N MET A 260 26.18 -8.63 -4.64
CA MET A 260 26.52 -7.51 -3.77
C MET A 260 26.17 -7.77 -2.31
N GLU A 261 25.39 -8.82 -2.00
CA GLU A 261 25.07 -9.15 -0.62
C GLU A 261 26.31 -9.66 0.11
N PRO A 262 26.62 -9.17 1.32
CA PRO A 262 27.82 -9.56 2.07
C PRO A 262 27.93 -11.06 2.34
N ASP A 263 26.78 -11.73 2.45
CA ASP A 263 26.63 -13.15 2.72
C ASP A 263 26.34 -13.99 1.47
N TYR A 264 26.57 -13.45 0.26
CA TYR A 264 26.28 -14.13 -1.02
C TYR A 264 26.83 -15.56 -1.09
N GLU A 265 28.08 -15.77 -0.66
CA GLU A 265 28.73 -17.09 -0.70
C GLU A 265 28.05 -18.13 0.21
N SER A 266 27.21 -17.71 1.16
CA SER A 266 26.47 -18.63 2.04
C SER A 266 25.22 -19.25 1.38
N PHE A 267 24.77 -18.69 0.26
CA PHE A 267 23.54 -19.12 -0.42
C PHE A 267 23.65 -19.19 -1.94
N SER A 268 24.80 -18.84 -2.52
CA SER A 268 24.99 -18.72 -3.97
C SER A 268 24.70 -20.02 -4.73
N ASP A 269 24.96 -21.17 -4.11
CA ASP A 269 24.69 -22.52 -4.61
C ASP A 269 23.18 -22.85 -4.66
N ARG A 270 22.38 -22.19 -3.83
CA ARG A 270 20.92 -22.35 -3.72
C ARG A 270 20.13 -21.31 -4.50
N LEU A 271 20.80 -20.33 -5.11
CA LEU A 271 20.17 -19.31 -5.94
C LEU A 271 20.11 -19.75 -7.41
N VAL A 272 18.91 -19.75 -7.98
CA VAL A 272 18.67 -19.94 -9.42
C VAL A 272 17.93 -18.74 -9.99
N LEU A 273 18.42 -18.19 -11.09
CA LEU A 273 17.83 -17.04 -11.79
C LEU A 273 17.28 -17.49 -13.13
N TYR A 274 16.00 -17.25 -13.38
CA TYR A 274 15.34 -17.62 -14.63
C TYR A 274 14.79 -16.40 -15.37
N GLY A 275 15.19 -16.22 -16.63
CA GLY A 275 14.68 -15.20 -17.53
C GLY A 275 13.23 -15.47 -17.92
N LEU A 276 12.28 -14.69 -17.40
CA LEU A 276 10.84 -14.87 -17.63
C LEU A 276 10.09 -13.54 -17.80
N ASP A 277 9.29 -13.45 -18.87
CA ASP A 277 8.31 -12.38 -19.06
C ASP A 277 6.90 -12.95 -18.92
N LEU A 278 6.22 -12.63 -17.81
CA LEU A 278 4.87 -13.14 -17.53
C LEU A 278 3.81 -12.69 -18.54
N ARG A 279 4.11 -11.76 -19.44
CA ARG A 279 3.22 -11.35 -20.54
C ARG A 279 3.17 -12.40 -21.66
N ASP A 280 4.19 -13.26 -21.77
CA ASP A 280 4.22 -14.39 -22.69
C ASP A 280 3.83 -15.68 -21.95
N LEU A 281 2.60 -16.16 -22.16
CA LEU A 281 2.11 -17.37 -21.50
C LEU A 281 2.88 -18.62 -21.92
N GLN A 282 3.46 -18.66 -23.12
CA GLN A 282 4.29 -19.80 -23.53
C GLN A 282 5.57 -19.86 -22.70
N SER A 283 6.20 -18.71 -22.41
CA SER A 283 7.38 -18.67 -21.53
C SER A 283 7.10 -19.18 -20.11
N ILE A 284 5.87 -19.02 -19.61
CA ILE A 284 5.45 -19.58 -18.32
C ILE A 284 5.42 -21.12 -18.39
N ASP A 285 4.91 -21.66 -19.49
CA ASP A 285 4.86 -23.11 -19.71
C ASP A 285 6.25 -23.71 -19.81
N ASP A 286 7.16 -23.01 -20.51
CA ASP A 286 8.55 -23.39 -20.62
C ASP A 286 9.27 -23.34 -19.27
N PHE A 287 8.99 -22.31 -18.47
CA PHE A 287 9.52 -22.19 -17.11
C PHE A 287 9.03 -23.34 -16.22
N VAL A 288 7.75 -23.68 -16.27
CA VAL A 288 7.19 -24.83 -15.54
C VAL A 288 7.88 -26.12 -15.95
N GLU A 289 8.13 -26.31 -17.24
CA GLU A 289 8.82 -27.51 -17.75
C GLU A 289 10.28 -27.57 -17.28
N PHE A 290 10.99 -26.43 -17.31
CA PHE A 290 12.32 -26.32 -16.70
C PHE A 290 12.30 -26.74 -15.21
N VAL A 291 11.33 -26.24 -14.43
CA VAL A 291 11.19 -26.59 -13.01
C VAL A 291 10.94 -28.09 -12.85
N ARG A 292 10.06 -28.70 -13.68
CA ARG A 292 9.75 -30.14 -13.67
C ARG A 292 10.95 -31.02 -14.00
N GLN A 293 11.83 -30.57 -14.89
CA GLN A 293 13.02 -31.32 -15.27
C GLN A 293 14.11 -31.24 -14.21
N LYS A 294 14.24 -30.08 -13.55
CA LYS A 294 15.34 -29.82 -12.60
C LYS A 294 14.99 -30.20 -11.16
N TYR A 295 13.71 -30.16 -10.78
CA TYR A 295 13.25 -30.38 -9.42
C TYR A 295 12.12 -31.41 -9.37
N THR A 296 12.16 -32.27 -8.37
CA THR A 296 11.11 -33.27 -8.11
C THR A 296 9.88 -32.66 -7.44
N THR A 297 10.09 -31.62 -6.64
CA THR A 297 9.09 -30.97 -5.79
C THR A 297 9.25 -29.45 -5.80
N VAL A 298 8.19 -28.75 -5.42
CA VAL A 298 8.17 -27.31 -5.11
C VAL A 298 7.39 -27.15 -3.82
N ASP A 299 7.89 -26.34 -2.89
CA ASP A 299 7.30 -26.25 -1.54
C ASP A 299 6.68 -24.89 -1.28
N ILE A 300 7.24 -23.83 -1.87
CA ILE A 300 6.80 -22.45 -1.66
C ILE A 300 6.73 -21.74 -3.00
N LEU A 301 5.57 -21.17 -3.33
CA LEU A 301 5.37 -20.31 -4.50
C LEU A 301 4.99 -18.91 -4.05
N ILE A 302 5.84 -17.92 -4.31
CA ILE A 302 5.56 -16.50 -4.08
C ILE A 302 5.23 -15.84 -5.42
N ASN A 303 3.95 -15.60 -5.66
CA ASN A 303 3.46 -14.77 -6.76
C ASN A 303 3.60 -13.29 -6.39
N ASN A 304 4.82 -12.76 -6.52
CA ASN A 304 5.17 -11.38 -6.17
C ASN A 304 5.16 -10.43 -7.38
N ALA A 305 5.54 -10.90 -8.57
CA ALA A 305 5.62 -10.06 -9.76
C ALA A 305 4.29 -9.33 -9.99
N ALA A 306 4.37 -8.00 -10.15
CA ALA A 306 3.20 -7.18 -10.41
C ALA A 306 3.54 -6.02 -11.34
N GLN A 307 2.57 -5.65 -12.17
CA GLN A 307 2.57 -4.40 -12.91
C GLN A 307 1.36 -3.57 -12.47
N THR A 308 1.61 -2.35 -12.02
CA THR A 308 0.58 -1.35 -11.68
C THR A 308 0.54 -0.24 -12.72
N ILE A 309 1.70 0.08 -13.29
CA ILE A 309 1.93 1.15 -14.26
C ILE A 309 2.77 0.57 -15.40
N ARG A 310 2.34 0.78 -16.64
CA ARG A 310 3.15 0.42 -17.81
C ARG A 310 4.28 1.43 -18.05
N LYS A 311 5.47 0.91 -18.34
CA LYS A 311 6.64 1.70 -18.80
C LYS A 311 6.83 1.47 -20.30
N PRO A 312 7.17 2.51 -21.09
CA PRO A 312 7.41 2.35 -22.53
C PRO A 312 8.73 1.60 -22.80
N PRO A 313 8.93 1.04 -24.01
CA PRO A 313 10.15 0.34 -24.41
C PRO A 313 11.47 1.04 -24.05
N ILE A 314 11.55 2.35 -24.28
CA ILE A 314 12.75 3.16 -24.02
C ILE A 314 13.23 3.08 -22.57
N PHE A 315 12.33 2.92 -21.60
CA PHE A 315 12.69 2.73 -20.19
C PHE A 315 13.54 1.46 -20.00
N TYR A 316 13.31 0.43 -20.80
CA TYR A 316 13.99 -0.86 -20.67
C TYR A 316 15.27 -0.98 -21.53
N GLU A 317 15.51 -0.08 -22.49
CA GLU A 317 16.67 -0.15 -23.40
C GLU A 317 18.02 -0.28 -22.65
N PRO A 318 18.33 0.52 -21.60
CA PRO A 318 19.58 0.37 -20.87
C PRO A 318 19.71 -0.97 -20.15
N LEU A 319 18.59 -1.51 -19.64
CA LEU A 319 18.55 -2.80 -18.96
C LEU A 319 18.76 -3.94 -19.96
N VAL A 320 18.11 -3.91 -21.12
CA VAL A 320 18.32 -4.89 -22.19
C VAL A 320 19.76 -4.85 -22.70
N LYS A 321 20.33 -3.65 -22.89
CA LYS A 321 21.74 -3.52 -23.26
C LYS A 321 22.66 -4.18 -22.24
N PHE A 322 22.38 -4.00 -20.94
CA PHE A 322 23.13 -4.65 -19.86
C PHE A 322 22.99 -6.18 -19.94
N GLU A 323 21.78 -6.72 -20.09
CA GLU A 323 21.54 -8.17 -20.22
C GLU A 323 22.32 -8.77 -21.38
N LEU A 324 22.19 -8.19 -22.59
CA LEU A 324 22.87 -8.69 -23.78
C LEU A 324 24.40 -8.64 -23.65
N SER A 325 24.95 -7.62 -23.01
CA SER A 325 26.39 -7.52 -22.77
C SER A 325 26.94 -8.55 -21.77
N ASN A 326 26.05 -9.15 -20.95
CA ASN A 326 26.40 -10.16 -19.95
C ASN A 326 25.82 -11.54 -20.30
N ALA A 327 25.24 -11.72 -21.49
CA ALA A 327 24.68 -12.99 -21.93
C ALA A 327 25.74 -14.09 -21.90
N GLY A 328 25.36 -15.27 -21.40
CA GLY A 328 26.27 -16.41 -21.25
C GLY A 328 27.25 -16.31 -20.05
N THR A 329 27.27 -15.20 -19.33
CA THR A 329 27.98 -15.13 -18.04
C THR A 329 27.20 -15.88 -16.97
N ASN A 330 27.90 -16.53 -16.03
CA ASN A 330 27.28 -17.26 -14.90
C ASN A 330 26.29 -18.39 -15.33
N PRO A 331 26.68 -19.30 -16.24
CA PRO A 331 25.78 -20.32 -16.79
C PRO A 331 25.27 -21.34 -15.76
N ALA A 332 25.89 -21.41 -14.58
CA ALA A 332 25.42 -22.24 -13.47
C ALA A 332 24.22 -21.61 -12.71
N LEU A 333 24.06 -20.29 -12.79
CA LEU A 333 23.05 -19.53 -12.04
C LEU A 333 21.91 -19.04 -12.91
N VAL A 334 22.19 -18.69 -14.18
CA VAL A 334 21.22 -18.07 -15.08
C VAL A 334 20.72 -19.08 -16.10
N TYR A 335 19.39 -19.20 -16.17
CA TYR A 335 18.68 -20.01 -17.14
C TYR A 335 17.77 -19.13 -17.99
N GLU A 336 17.88 -19.27 -19.31
CA GLU A 336 17.01 -18.62 -20.27
C GLU A 336 16.66 -19.62 -21.38
N LYS A 337 15.42 -19.55 -21.87
CA LYS A 337 15.01 -20.39 -23.00
C LYS A 337 15.73 -19.95 -24.27
N LYS A 338 16.24 -20.93 -25.02
CA LYS A 338 16.73 -20.77 -26.38
C LYS A 338 15.54 -20.90 -27.34
N TYR A 339 14.93 -19.78 -27.73
CA TYR A 339 13.85 -19.79 -28.72
C TYR A 339 14.43 -19.89 -30.13
N ASP A 340 14.08 -20.92 -30.90
CA ASP A 340 14.44 -21.00 -32.31
C ASP A 340 13.77 -19.85 -33.11
N THR A 341 14.56 -19.16 -33.93
CA THR A 341 14.15 -17.94 -34.65
C THR A 341 13.05 -18.18 -35.69
N HIS A 342 12.85 -19.43 -36.13
CA HIS A 342 11.83 -19.77 -37.12
C HIS A 342 10.38 -19.69 -36.62
N THR A 343 10.16 -19.67 -35.30
CA THR A 343 8.80 -19.68 -34.72
C THR A 343 8.27 -18.28 -34.36
N MET A 344 9.07 -17.22 -34.51
CA MET A 344 8.69 -15.84 -34.19
C MET A 344 8.52 -14.96 -35.43
N SER A 345 7.76 -15.42 -36.43
CA SER A 345 7.14 -14.51 -37.41
C SER A 345 5.93 -13.81 -36.77
N ILE A 346 6.18 -13.01 -35.73
CA ILE A 346 5.17 -12.07 -35.24
C ILE A 346 5.07 -10.96 -36.29
N GLN A 347 4.20 -11.14 -37.27
CA GLN A 347 3.76 -10.04 -38.13
C GLN A 347 2.83 -9.14 -37.30
N ASP A 348 3.42 -8.23 -36.53
CA ASP A 348 2.70 -7.05 -36.08
C ASP A 348 2.62 -6.03 -37.23
N ARG A 349 1.51 -5.28 -37.29
CA ARG A 349 1.21 -4.27 -38.32
C ARG A 349 2.24 -3.13 -38.40
N SER A 350 3.18 -3.07 -37.46
CA SER A 350 4.29 -2.12 -37.40
C SER A 350 5.49 -2.48 -38.28
N GLY A 351 5.54 -3.69 -38.85
CA GLY A 351 6.65 -4.10 -39.73
C GLY A 351 8.02 -4.19 -39.03
N VAL A 352 8.06 -4.15 -37.70
CA VAL A 352 9.30 -4.31 -36.93
C VAL A 352 9.66 -5.80 -36.89
N GLN A 353 10.46 -6.20 -37.88
CA GLN A 353 11.13 -7.48 -37.86
C GLN A 353 12.19 -7.42 -36.76
N VAL A 354 11.99 -8.14 -35.64
CA VAL A 354 13.06 -8.39 -34.66
C VAL A 354 14.03 -9.36 -35.32
N ILE A 355 14.80 -8.88 -36.29
CA ILE A 355 16.00 -9.56 -36.76
C ILE A 355 17.01 -9.29 -35.66
N ALA A 356 17.06 -10.20 -34.69
CA ALA A 356 18.20 -10.29 -33.81
C ALA A 356 19.38 -10.67 -34.73
N ASN A 357 20.14 -9.67 -35.19
CA ASN A 357 21.26 -9.82 -36.12
C ASN A 357 22.19 -10.97 -35.68
N GLY A 358 21.95 -12.18 -36.17
CA GLY A 358 22.73 -13.39 -35.85
C GLY A 358 22.52 -14.00 -34.46
N LEU A 359 21.46 -13.66 -33.71
CA LEU A 359 21.14 -14.36 -32.46
C LEU A 359 20.12 -15.48 -32.73
N GLU A 360 20.50 -16.73 -32.50
CA GLU A 360 19.63 -17.91 -32.52
C GLU A 360 18.57 -17.91 -31.39
N VAL A 361 18.55 -16.89 -30.50
CA VAL A 361 17.75 -16.84 -29.27
C VAL A 361 17.24 -15.43 -29.00
N VAL A 362 15.97 -15.29 -28.59
CA VAL A 362 15.39 -14.04 -28.07
C VAL A 362 15.26 -14.14 -26.53
N PRO A 363 16.16 -13.50 -25.74
CA PRO A 363 16.05 -13.49 -24.28
C PRO A 363 14.76 -12.82 -23.78
N ALA A 364 14.28 -13.20 -22.59
CA ALA A 364 13.05 -12.64 -22.02
C ALA A 364 13.08 -11.10 -21.90
N CYS A 365 14.25 -10.52 -21.69
CA CYS A 365 14.44 -9.07 -21.60
C CYS A 365 14.02 -8.34 -22.90
N MET A 366 14.23 -8.97 -24.06
CA MET A 366 13.95 -8.37 -25.37
C MET A 366 12.46 -8.10 -25.60
N LEU A 367 11.58 -8.89 -24.97
CA LEU A 367 10.13 -8.66 -25.03
C LEU A 367 9.71 -7.33 -24.37
N SER A 368 10.59 -6.74 -23.54
CA SER A 368 10.35 -5.44 -22.88
C SER A 368 10.56 -4.24 -23.80
N VAL A 369 11.27 -4.41 -24.93
CA VAL A 369 11.56 -3.33 -25.88
C VAL A 369 10.74 -3.40 -27.17
N ILE A 370 9.80 -4.35 -27.27
CA ILE A 370 8.86 -4.44 -28.39
C ILE A 370 7.77 -3.36 -28.22
N PRO A 371 7.64 -2.39 -29.15
CA PRO A 371 6.54 -1.43 -29.15
C PRO A 371 5.20 -2.14 -29.31
N ARG A 372 4.17 -1.71 -28.58
CA ARG A 372 2.82 -2.32 -28.61
C ARG A 372 1.72 -1.32 -28.93
N ILE A 373 2.01 -0.03 -28.82
CA ILE A 373 1.11 1.09 -29.16
C ILE A 373 1.93 2.18 -29.86
N ASP A 374 1.27 3.02 -30.67
CA ASP A 374 1.95 4.07 -31.43
C ASP A 374 2.74 5.04 -30.54
N SER A 375 2.25 5.34 -29.34
CA SER A 375 2.95 6.21 -28.40
C SER A 375 4.24 5.62 -27.83
N ASP A 376 4.50 4.32 -27.98
CA ASP A 376 5.77 3.71 -27.58
C ASP A 376 6.95 4.14 -28.45
N THR A 377 6.68 4.56 -29.69
CA THR A 377 7.70 4.99 -30.66
C THR A 377 7.84 6.50 -30.74
N ASP A 378 7.11 7.26 -29.91
CA ASP A 378 7.17 8.71 -29.85
C ASP A 378 8.60 9.18 -29.50
N PRO A 379 9.30 9.90 -30.42
CA PRO A 379 10.66 10.36 -30.18
C PRO A 379 10.81 11.29 -28.98
N SER A 380 9.75 12.02 -28.61
CA SER A 380 9.74 12.94 -27.46
C SER A 380 9.89 12.21 -26.12
N LEU A 381 9.59 10.89 -26.08
CA LEU A 381 9.78 10.10 -24.86
C LEU A 381 11.21 10.16 -24.32
N ARG A 382 12.21 10.30 -25.20
CA ARG A 382 13.64 10.41 -24.82
C ARG A 382 13.91 11.53 -23.83
N GLU A 383 13.14 12.62 -23.87
CA GLU A 383 13.31 13.77 -22.98
C GLU A 383 13.02 13.41 -21.52
N TYR A 384 12.18 12.39 -21.28
CA TYR A 384 11.79 11.94 -19.93
C TYR A 384 12.67 10.82 -19.35
N PHE A 385 13.60 10.26 -20.14
CA PHE A 385 14.50 9.18 -19.71
C PHE A 385 15.96 9.65 -19.84
N PRO A 386 16.43 10.52 -18.95
CA PRO A 386 17.77 11.10 -19.04
C PRO A 386 18.84 10.00 -18.97
N PRO A 387 19.84 10.02 -19.88
CA PRO A 387 20.85 8.98 -19.96
C PRO A 387 21.66 8.90 -18.65
N ASN A 388 21.95 7.67 -18.22
CA ASN A 388 22.73 7.36 -17.01
C ASN A 388 22.14 7.86 -15.68
N LYS A 389 20.89 8.35 -15.65
CA LYS A 389 20.19 8.61 -14.39
C LYS A 389 19.36 7.40 -14.00
N VAL A 390 19.43 7.06 -12.72
CA VAL A 390 18.72 5.91 -12.15
C VAL A 390 17.90 6.32 -10.92
N ASP A 391 16.89 5.52 -10.60
CA ASP A 391 16.10 5.64 -9.38
C ASP A 391 16.81 5.02 -8.16
N ASP A 392 16.13 4.98 -7.01
CA ASP A 392 16.65 4.46 -5.75
C ASP A 392 16.97 2.95 -5.78
N VAL A 393 16.40 2.21 -6.74
CA VAL A 393 16.70 0.80 -6.93
C VAL A 393 17.71 0.57 -8.05
N GLY A 394 18.19 1.60 -8.74
CA GLY A 394 19.17 1.50 -9.82
C GLY A 394 18.57 1.17 -11.19
N ASP A 395 17.26 1.34 -11.37
CA ASP A 395 16.61 1.28 -12.68
C ASP A 395 16.62 2.66 -13.37
N PRO A 396 16.46 2.75 -14.70
CA PRO A 396 16.40 4.03 -15.39
C PRO A 396 15.36 4.98 -14.79
N LEU A 397 15.74 6.25 -14.63
CA LEU A 397 14.84 7.27 -14.09
C LEU A 397 13.69 7.56 -15.08
N ASP A 398 12.44 7.45 -14.60
CA ASP A 398 11.24 7.86 -15.35
C ASP A 398 10.77 9.24 -14.87
N ASP A 399 11.16 10.28 -15.59
CA ASP A 399 10.86 11.69 -15.28
C ASP A 399 9.58 12.20 -15.96
N ARG A 400 8.72 11.29 -16.44
CA ARG A 400 7.41 11.69 -16.97
C ARG A 400 6.58 12.40 -15.89
N SER A 401 5.94 13.49 -16.29
CA SER A 401 5.11 14.33 -15.42
C SER A 401 3.77 13.69 -15.02
N SER A 402 3.41 12.55 -15.61
CA SER A 402 2.21 11.79 -15.25
C SER A 402 2.36 10.28 -15.50
N ASN A 403 1.50 9.49 -14.85
CA ASN A 403 1.39 8.06 -15.05
C ASN A 403 -0.05 7.58 -14.80
N THR A 404 -0.35 6.35 -15.19
CA THR A 404 -1.70 5.75 -15.13
C THR A 404 -2.22 5.46 -13.72
N TRP A 405 -1.40 5.60 -12.67
CA TRP A 405 -1.84 5.45 -11.29
C TRP A 405 -2.80 6.58 -10.87
N GLY A 406 -2.49 7.82 -11.28
CA GLY A 406 -3.22 9.01 -10.91
C GLY A 406 -4.31 9.45 -11.89
N GLN A 407 -4.34 8.83 -13.08
CA GLN A 407 -5.10 9.27 -14.25
C GLN A 407 -6.54 8.70 -14.31
N PRO A 408 -7.45 9.38 -15.03
CA PRO A 408 -8.80 8.88 -15.28
C PRO A 408 -8.79 7.68 -16.25
N MET A 409 -9.89 6.94 -16.25
CA MET A 409 -10.10 5.76 -17.12
C MET A 409 -9.79 6.02 -18.60
N SER A 410 -10.09 7.21 -19.13
CA SER A 410 -9.90 7.56 -20.54
C SER A 410 -8.45 7.61 -21.00
N GLN A 411 -7.48 7.66 -20.08
CA GLN A 411 -6.05 7.70 -20.40
C GLN A 411 -5.38 6.33 -20.30
N LEU A 412 -6.12 5.30 -19.91
CA LEU A 412 -5.61 3.94 -19.82
C LEU A 412 -5.71 3.24 -21.18
N THR A 413 -4.61 2.65 -21.63
CA THR A 413 -4.59 1.91 -22.91
C THR A 413 -5.09 0.48 -22.73
N SER A 414 -5.68 -0.09 -23.78
CA SER A 414 -6.09 -1.50 -23.80
C SER A 414 -4.91 -2.45 -23.57
N VAL A 415 -3.73 -2.10 -24.08
CA VAL A 415 -2.48 -2.86 -23.86
C VAL A 415 -2.11 -2.87 -22.38
N GLU A 416 -2.11 -1.72 -21.70
CA GLU A 416 -1.82 -1.69 -20.27
C GLU A 416 -2.85 -2.46 -19.43
N MET A 417 -4.14 -2.35 -19.76
CA MET A 417 -5.19 -3.15 -19.11
C MET A 417 -4.94 -4.65 -19.25
N ALA A 418 -4.59 -5.10 -20.46
CA ALA A 418 -4.31 -6.50 -20.73
C ALA A 418 -3.04 -6.96 -19.99
N GLU A 419 -1.93 -6.21 -20.08
CA GLU A 419 -0.68 -6.55 -19.40
C GLU A 419 -0.85 -6.65 -17.89
N VAL A 420 -1.52 -5.68 -17.27
CA VAL A 420 -1.77 -5.69 -15.82
C VAL A 420 -2.60 -6.91 -15.41
N SER A 421 -3.63 -7.27 -16.18
CA SER A 421 -4.45 -8.45 -15.90
C SER A 421 -3.66 -9.76 -16.10
N ILE A 422 -2.85 -9.83 -17.15
CA ILE A 422 -2.03 -11.00 -17.44
C ILE A 422 -1.00 -11.23 -16.33
N ILE A 423 -0.20 -10.21 -16.01
CA ILE A 423 0.89 -10.31 -15.03
C ILE A 423 0.35 -10.56 -13.62
N ASN A 424 -0.69 -9.84 -13.20
CA ASN A 424 -1.13 -9.84 -11.80
C ASN A 424 -2.13 -10.96 -11.49
N THR A 425 -2.75 -11.59 -12.48
CA THR A 425 -3.83 -12.56 -12.25
C THR A 425 -3.71 -13.81 -13.11
N VAL A 426 -3.57 -13.69 -14.44
CA VAL A 426 -3.52 -14.87 -15.33
C VAL A 426 -2.26 -15.68 -15.09
N ALA A 427 -1.09 -15.04 -15.05
CA ALA A 427 0.19 -15.71 -14.82
C ALA A 427 0.25 -16.44 -13.47
N PRO A 428 -0.11 -15.81 -12.32
CA PRO A 428 -0.28 -16.53 -11.05
C PRO A 428 -1.22 -17.73 -11.15
N SER A 429 -2.35 -17.59 -11.85
CA SER A 429 -3.31 -18.70 -12.01
C SER A 429 -2.69 -19.88 -12.76
N VAL A 430 -2.01 -19.62 -13.88
CA VAL A 430 -1.32 -20.65 -14.68
C VAL A 430 -0.21 -21.32 -13.86
N LEU A 431 0.62 -20.53 -13.17
CA LEU A 431 1.69 -21.05 -12.31
C LEU A 431 1.14 -21.96 -11.22
N ILE A 432 0.10 -21.53 -10.50
CA ILE A 432 -0.54 -22.34 -9.44
C ILE A 432 -1.05 -23.65 -10.04
N THR A 433 -1.86 -23.59 -11.10
CA THR A 433 -2.44 -24.80 -11.72
C THR A 433 -1.38 -25.78 -12.18
N LYS A 434 -0.25 -25.31 -12.71
CA LYS A 434 0.78 -26.19 -13.28
C LYS A 434 1.81 -26.70 -12.27
N LEU A 435 2.04 -25.96 -11.18
CA LEU A 435 3.01 -26.30 -10.14
C LEU A 435 2.43 -27.09 -8.98
N VAL A 436 1.12 -26.97 -8.69
CA VAL A 436 0.45 -27.76 -7.63
C VAL A 436 0.77 -29.27 -7.72
N PRO A 437 0.78 -29.93 -8.90
CA PRO A 437 1.17 -31.33 -8.99
C PRO A 437 2.60 -31.66 -8.54
N LEU A 438 3.53 -30.69 -8.54
CA LEU A 438 4.86 -30.87 -7.93
C LEU A 438 4.82 -30.62 -6.42
N MET A 439 3.97 -29.68 -5.97
CA MET A 439 3.78 -29.41 -4.54
C MET A 439 3.16 -30.61 -3.81
N GLU A 440 2.27 -31.34 -4.47
CA GLU A 440 1.66 -32.57 -3.94
C GLU A 440 2.64 -33.73 -3.78
N ARG A 441 3.79 -33.69 -4.48
CA ARG A 441 4.85 -34.70 -4.36
C ARG A 441 5.79 -34.44 -3.18
N SER A 442 5.72 -33.25 -2.58
CA SER A 442 6.58 -32.89 -1.47
C SER A 442 6.24 -33.70 -0.22
N GLU A 443 7.29 -34.22 0.43
CA GLU A 443 7.19 -34.93 1.72
C GLU A 443 7.02 -33.97 2.90
N PHE A 444 7.23 -32.67 2.70
CA PHE A 444 6.96 -31.68 3.74
C PHE A 444 5.46 -31.67 4.09
N LYS A 445 5.17 -31.60 5.39
CA LYS A 445 3.80 -31.62 5.93
C LYS A 445 2.97 -30.44 5.41
N ASP A 446 3.62 -29.38 5.00
CA ASP A 446 3.08 -28.06 4.69
C ASP A 446 3.78 -27.46 3.48
N LYS A 447 2.98 -26.92 2.55
CA LYS A 447 3.45 -26.21 1.36
C LYS A 447 2.66 -24.92 1.22
N TYR A 448 3.25 -23.90 0.60
CA TYR A 448 2.70 -22.54 0.65
C TYR A 448 2.60 -21.90 -0.71
N ILE A 449 1.49 -21.22 -0.96
CA ILE A 449 1.33 -20.32 -2.09
C ILE A 449 1.00 -18.94 -1.53
N ILE A 450 1.84 -17.95 -1.79
CA ILE A 450 1.61 -16.58 -1.36
C ILE A 450 1.36 -15.70 -2.58
N ASN A 451 0.16 -15.15 -2.67
CA ASN A 451 -0.21 -14.15 -3.64
C ASN A 451 0.02 -12.75 -3.05
N VAL A 452 0.97 -11.99 -3.59
CA VAL A 452 1.22 -10.63 -3.11
C VAL A 452 0.18 -9.68 -3.72
N SER A 453 -0.78 -9.29 -2.89
CA SER A 453 -1.86 -8.38 -3.24
C SER A 453 -1.65 -7.02 -2.58
N SER A 454 -2.73 -6.29 -2.32
CA SER A 454 -2.73 -4.94 -1.78
C SER A 454 -4.13 -4.53 -1.35
N ASN A 455 -4.24 -3.39 -0.67
CA ASN A 455 -5.52 -2.83 -0.28
C ASN A 455 -6.40 -2.40 -1.48
N GLU A 456 -5.80 -2.18 -2.65
CA GLU A 456 -6.46 -1.85 -3.92
C GLU A 456 -7.43 -2.94 -4.40
N GLY A 457 -7.18 -4.20 -4.01
CA GLY A 457 -8.06 -5.33 -4.30
C GLY A 457 -9.15 -5.60 -3.25
N SER A 458 -9.26 -4.76 -2.20
CA SER A 458 -10.16 -4.98 -1.07
C SER A 458 -11.44 -4.15 -1.17
N PHE A 459 -12.59 -4.80 -1.02
CA PHE A 459 -13.92 -4.19 -0.92
C PHE A 459 -14.32 -3.84 0.52
N ALA A 460 -13.58 -4.33 1.53
CA ALA A 460 -13.84 -4.05 2.94
C ALA A 460 -13.42 -2.63 3.35
N SER A 461 -12.49 -2.03 2.60
CA SER A 461 -11.98 -0.70 2.86
C SER A 461 -12.95 0.37 2.33
N ASN A 462 -13.40 1.30 3.17
CA ASN A 462 -14.24 2.46 2.80
C ASN A 462 -13.47 3.51 1.95
N TYR A 463 -12.64 3.09 0.99
CA TYR A 463 -11.48 3.86 0.53
C TYR A 463 -11.67 4.68 -0.75
N LYS A 464 -10.83 5.73 -0.86
CA LYS A 464 -10.72 6.69 -1.97
C LYS A 464 -10.24 6.08 -3.30
N SER A 465 -9.79 4.82 -3.33
CA SER A 465 -9.33 4.11 -4.54
C SER A 465 -10.45 3.86 -5.55
N LEU A 466 -11.71 3.89 -5.10
CA LEU A 466 -12.89 3.74 -5.96
C LEU A 466 -13.27 5.01 -6.74
N ARG A 467 -12.47 6.08 -6.69
CA ARG A 467 -12.72 7.36 -7.40
C ARG A 467 -12.33 7.34 -8.89
N GLY A 468 -12.45 6.19 -9.56
CA GLY A 468 -12.20 6.05 -11.00
C GLY A 468 -10.73 6.11 -11.44
N LYS A 469 -9.77 5.88 -10.53
CA LYS A 469 -8.31 5.86 -10.82
C LYS A 469 -7.77 4.44 -10.70
N HIS A 470 -6.71 4.12 -11.45
CA HIS A 470 -5.98 2.82 -11.42
C HIS A 470 -6.90 1.58 -11.37
N HIS A 471 -8.04 1.64 -12.07
CA HIS A 471 -9.10 0.63 -11.99
C HIS A 471 -8.63 -0.76 -12.46
N HIS A 472 -7.71 -0.82 -13.43
CA HIS A 472 -7.06 -2.05 -13.87
C HIS A 472 -6.28 -2.74 -12.75
N THR A 473 -5.56 -1.98 -11.92
CA THR A 473 -4.87 -2.53 -10.75
C THR A 473 -5.87 -3.03 -9.71
N ASN A 474 -6.90 -2.24 -9.39
CA ASN A 474 -7.95 -2.65 -8.46
C ASN A 474 -8.60 -3.97 -8.91
N MET A 475 -9.03 -4.04 -10.17
CA MET A 475 -9.64 -5.24 -10.76
C MET A 475 -8.70 -6.45 -10.69
N ALA A 476 -7.44 -6.29 -11.10
CA ALA A 476 -6.49 -7.40 -11.12
C ALA A 476 -6.14 -7.90 -9.70
N LYS A 477 -6.01 -7.00 -8.72
CA LYS A 477 -5.75 -7.36 -7.32
C LYS A 477 -6.98 -7.98 -6.65
N SER A 478 -8.19 -7.51 -6.95
CA SER A 478 -9.42 -8.19 -6.51
C SER A 478 -9.56 -9.58 -7.12
N ALA A 479 -9.22 -9.75 -8.40
CA ALA A 479 -9.24 -11.06 -9.05
C ALA A 479 -8.19 -12.02 -8.46
N LEU A 480 -7.01 -11.51 -8.09
CA LEU A 480 -6.00 -12.28 -7.38
C LEU A 480 -6.46 -12.70 -5.97
N ASN A 481 -7.14 -11.80 -5.25
CA ASN A 481 -7.76 -12.14 -3.95
C ASN A 481 -8.83 -13.23 -4.12
N MET A 482 -9.67 -13.11 -5.15
CA MET A 482 -10.70 -14.10 -5.48
C MET A 482 -10.10 -15.47 -5.83
N LEU A 483 -8.99 -15.50 -6.59
CA LEU A 483 -8.27 -16.74 -6.88
C LEU A 483 -7.82 -17.44 -5.59
N GLY A 484 -7.18 -16.70 -4.68
CA GLY A 484 -6.75 -17.26 -3.39
C GLY A 484 -7.92 -17.77 -2.55
N GLU A 485 -9.00 -16.99 -2.45
CA GLU A 485 -10.20 -17.36 -1.71
C GLU A 485 -10.90 -18.59 -2.28
N THR A 486 -10.92 -18.73 -3.61
CA THR A 486 -11.55 -19.86 -4.32
C THR A 486 -10.79 -21.16 -4.10
N LEU A 487 -9.45 -21.12 -4.13
CA LEU A 487 -8.61 -22.32 -4.09
C LEU A 487 -8.26 -22.81 -2.69
N LYS A 488 -8.41 -21.98 -1.64
CA LYS A 488 -7.88 -22.29 -0.30
C LYS A 488 -8.39 -23.58 0.33
N HIS A 489 -9.66 -23.93 0.12
CA HIS A 489 -10.23 -25.14 0.71
C HIS A 489 -9.75 -26.39 -0.02
N VAL A 490 -9.77 -26.36 -1.35
CA VAL A 490 -9.34 -27.48 -2.19
C VAL A 490 -7.84 -27.76 -2.01
N LEU A 491 -7.00 -26.73 -2.02
CA LEU A 491 -5.56 -26.91 -1.83
C LEU A 491 -5.18 -27.35 -0.42
N ALA A 492 -5.96 -26.96 0.59
CA ALA A 492 -5.74 -27.41 1.97
C ALA A 492 -5.94 -28.92 2.16
N GLU A 493 -6.74 -29.59 1.31
CA GLU A 493 -6.87 -31.06 1.32
C GLU A 493 -5.54 -31.77 1.02
N SER A 494 -4.66 -31.15 0.22
CA SER A 494 -3.31 -31.62 -0.08
C SER A 494 -2.23 -31.01 0.83
N ASN A 495 -2.62 -30.36 1.95
CA ASN A 495 -1.75 -29.54 2.81
C ASN A 495 -0.96 -28.47 2.04
N ILE A 496 -1.62 -27.80 1.09
CA ILE A 496 -1.10 -26.64 0.38
C ILE A 496 -1.89 -25.40 0.83
N PHE A 497 -1.23 -24.49 1.52
CA PHE A 497 -1.85 -23.32 2.13
C PHE A 497 -1.65 -22.08 1.24
N ILE A 498 -2.72 -21.68 0.55
CA ILE A 498 -2.72 -20.47 -0.30
C ILE A 498 -3.21 -19.25 0.49
N SER A 499 -2.34 -18.26 0.66
CA SER A 499 -2.64 -17.00 1.33
C SER A 499 -2.45 -15.83 0.38
N THR A 500 -3.30 -14.82 0.50
CA THR A 500 -3.14 -13.55 -0.20
C THR A 500 -2.70 -12.49 0.80
N VAL A 501 -1.63 -11.76 0.53
CA VAL A 501 -1.00 -10.86 1.51
C VAL A 501 -0.95 -9.44 0.98
N ASP A 502 -1.42 -8.48 1.78
CA ASP A 502 -1.14 -7.05 1.62
C ASP A 502 0.18 -6.72 2.37
N PRO A 503 1.28 -6.43 1.65
CA PRO A 503 2.56 -6.11 2.26
C PRO A 503 2.58 -4.74 2.94
N GLY A 504 1.54 -3.92 2.75
CA GLY A 504 1.47 -2.56 3.26
C GLY A 504 2.13 -1.54 2.33
N TRP A 505 2.15 -0.28 2.78
CA TRP A 505 2.56 0.86 1.98
C TRP A 505 4.06 1.08 2.06
N VAL A 506 4.79 0.54 1.08
CA VAL A 506 6.26 0.64 1.00
C VAL A 506 6.78 1.60 -0.06
N SER A 507 5.93 1.99 -1.02
CA SER A 507 6.36 2.84 -2.13
C SER A 507 5.28 3.80 -2.61
N LEU A 508 5.74 4.92 -3.18
CA LEU A 508 4.90 5.89 -3.85
C LEU A 508 4.79 5.52 -5.34
N GLN A 509 3.56 5.37 -5.84
CA GLN A 509 3.27 5.03 -7.23
C GLN A 509 3.07 6.27 -8.13
N CYS A 510 3.49 7.44 -7.66
CA CYS A 510 3.42 8.70 -8.41
C CYS A 510 4.71 8.97 -9.20
N THR A 511 4.77 10.12 -9.85
CA THR A 511 5.91 10.53 -10.68
C THR A 511 7.13 10.83 -9.83
N TYR A 512 8.32 10.70 -10.41
CA TYR A 512 9.57 10.99 -9.70
C TYR A 512 9.59 12.40 -9.08
N GLN A 513 9.07 13.40 -9.80
CA GLN A 513 8.94 14.78 -9.31
C GLN A 513 8.02 14.85 -8.08
N SER A 514 6.90 14.11 -8.10
CA SER A 514 5.98 14.04 -6.96
C SER A 514 6.62 13.33 -5.76
N ILE A 515 7.37 12.26 -6.00
CA ILE A 515 8.10 11.52 -4.96
C ILE A 515 9.12 12.44 -4.30
N SER A 516 9.92 13.15 -5.10
CA SER A 516 10.95 14.08 -4.63
C SER A 516 10.34 15.21 -3.80
N ALA A 517 9.28 15.85 -4.30
CA ALA A 517 8.58 16.92 -3.57
C ALA A 517 7.95 16.45 -2.24
N VAL A 518 7.51 15.19 -2.16
CA VAL A 518 6.95 14.60 -0.94
C VAL A 518 8.07 14.25 0.05
N ARG A 519 9.20 13.70 -0.42
CA ARG A 519 10.39 13.42 0.40
C ARG A 519 11.03 14.70 0.95
N GLU A 520 11.11 15.77 0.16
CA GLU A 520 11.57 17.10 0.62
C GLU A 520 10.74 17.67 1.77
N ARG A 521 9.45 17.27 1.87
CA ARG A 521 8.57 17.63 2.98
C ARG A 521 8.68 16.67 4.17
N GLY A 522 9.67 15.78 4.16
CA GLY A 522 9.92 14.80 5.22
C GLY A 522 8.89 13.68 5.28
N PHE A 523 8.25 13.33 4.16
CA PHE A 523 7.35 12.19 4.10
C PHE A 523 8.02 10.98 3.43
N GLU A 524 7.99 9.86 4.13
CA GLU A 524 8.32 8.54 3.61
C GLU A 524 7.16 7.56 3.85
N PRO A 525 7.03 6.50 3.04
CA PRO A 525 6.12 5.41 3.33
C PRO A 525 6.37 4.83 4.73
N PRO A 526 5.30 4.39 5.43
CA PRO A 526 5.39 3.93 6.82
C PRO A 526 6.17 2.61 7.01
N LEU A 527 6.44 1.89 5.92
CA LEU A 527 7.07 0.58 5.90
C LEU A 527 8.10 0.52 4.77
N ASP A 528 9.06 -0.38 4.86
CA ASP A 528 10.06 -0.64 3.80
C ASP A 528 9.91 -2.04 3.19
N GLU A 529 10.78 -2.40 2.23
CA GLU A 529 10.74 -3.70 1.58
C GLU A 529 11.07 -4.88 2.50
N VAL A 530 11.76 -4.66 3.62
CA VAL A 530 12.03 -5.69 4.62
C VAL A 530 10.76 -5.97 5.42
N ASP A 531 10.00 -4.93 5.78
CA ASP A 531 8.67 -5.08 6.40
C ASP A 531 7.71 -5.83 5.46
N ALA A 532 7.69 -5.48 4.17
CA ALA A 532 6.87 -6.16 3.18
C ALA A 532 7.25 -7.64 3.05
N ALA A 533 8.53 -7.97 2.94
CA ALA A 533 9.00 -9.35 2.89
C ALA A 533 8.64 -10.12 4.17
N SER A 534 8.72 -9.47 5.35
CA SER A 534 8.28 -10.05 6.63
C SER A 534 6.81 -10.44 6.59
N ARG A 535 5.94 -9.55 6.09
CA ARG A 535 4.50 -9.80 5.98
C ARG A 535 4.16 -10.90 4.99
N ILE A 536 4.87 -10.96 3.86
CA ILE A 536 4.70 -11.98 2.82
C ILE A 536 5.05 -13.37 3.34
N LEU A 537 6.14 -13.47 4.11
CA LEU A 537 6.64 -14.76 4.63
C LEU A 537 6.02 -15.16 5.97
N ASP A 538 5.30 -14.26 6.64
CA ASP A 538 4.68 -14.52 7.94
C ASP A 538 3.81 -15.80 7.95
N PRO A 539 2.91 -16.05 6.97
CA PRO A 539 2.13 -17.29 6.97
C PRO A 539 2.97 -18.56 6.78
N VAL A 540 4.14 -18.44 6.11
CA VAL A 540 5.09 -19.54 5.93
C VAL A 540 5.81 -19.81 7.24
N PHE A 541 6.33 -18.78 7.90
CA PHE A 541 7.08 -18.91 9.15
C PHE A 541 6.22 -19.36 10.32
N ASP A 542 4.99 -18.83 10.44
CA ASP A 542 4.05 -19.30 11.46
C ASP A 542 3.70 -20.78 11.27
N GLY A 543 3.55 -21.23 10.03
CA GLY A 543 3.28 -22.63 9.74
C GLY A 543 4.49 -23.54 10.01
N VAL A 544 5.69 -23.14 9.61
CA VAL A 544 6.92 -23.93 9.82
C VAL A 544 7.35 -23.95 11.29
N ASN A 545 7.38 -22.80 11.97
CA ASN A 545 7.89 -22.70 13.33
C ASN A 545 6.86 -23.11 14.39
N LEU A 546 5.58 -22.79 14.18
CA LEU A 546 4.53 -22.94 15.20
C LEU A 546 3.49 -24.01 14.85
N GLY A 547 3.57 -24.62 13.66
CA GLY A 547 2.52 -25.51 13.15
C GLY A 547 1.18 -24.78 12.93
N LYS A 548 1.18 -23.45 12.88
CA LYS A 548 -0.03 -22.62 12.72
C LYS A 548 -0.34 -22.44 11.24
N TYR A 549 -0.92 -23.47 10.64
CA TYR A 549 -1.28 -23.44 9.23
C TYR A 549 -2.47 -22.51 8.99
N SER A 550 -2.20 -21.41 8.28
CA SER A 550 -3.24 -20.58 7.67
C SER A 550 -4.11 -21.45 6.75
N LYS A 551 -5.41 -21.58 7.02
CA LYS A 551 -6.38 -22.16 6.05
C LYS A 551 -6.61 -21.25 4.82
N GLY A 552 -5.65 -20.39 4.50
CA GLY A 552 -5.73 -19.33 3.54
C GLY A 552 -6.51 -18.10 4.02
N GLY A 553 -6.71 -17.17 3.09
CA GLY A 553 -7.41 -15.90 3.34
C GLY A 553 -6.58 -14.69 2.94
N TYR A 554 -7.03 -13.52 3.37
CA TYR A 554 -6.39 -12.24 3.06
C TYR A 554 -5.72 -11.69 4.31
N PHE A 555 -4.39 -11.65 4.28
CA PHE A 555 -3.56 -11.19 5.38
C PHE A 555 -3.17 -9.74 5.19
N LYS A 556 -3.35 -8.96 6.24
CA LYS A 556 -2.91 -7.57 6.33
C LYS A 556 -2.47 -7.30 7.75
N ASP A 557 -1.33 -6.64 7.92
CA ASP A 557 -0.79 -6.32 9.25
C ASP A 557 -0.63 -7.57 10.15
N TYR A 558 -0.17 -8.69 9.58
CA TYR A 558 -0.01 -10.00 10.25
C TYR A 558 -1.32 -10.63 10.75
N GLN A 559 -2.48 -10.17 10.22
CA GLN A 559 -3.79 -10.68 10.60
C GLN A 559 -4.59 -11.10 9.38
N ASN A 560 -5.30 -12.23 9.49
CA ASN A 560 -6.29 -12.62 8.50
C ASN A 560 -7.55 -11.76 8.68
N ILE A 561 -7.86 -10.93 7.70
CA ILE A 561 -9.00 -10.00 7.73
C ILE A 561 -9.95 -10.25 6.57
N LYS A 562 -11.22 -9.87 6.75
CA LYS A 562 -12.16 -9.84 5.64
C LYS A 562 -11.77 -8.74 4.65
N TRP A 563 -11.66 -9.10 3.38
CA TRP A 563 -11.40 -8.17 2.28
C TRP A 563 -12.67 -7.81 1.49
N TYR A 564 -13.82 -8.38 1.86
CA TYR A 564 -15.15 -8.04 1.36
C TYR A 564 -16.17 -8.05 2.51
N LYS A 565 -17.34 -7.44 2.29
CA LYS A 565 -18.38 -7.29 3.33
C LYS A 565 -19.14 -8.58 3.57
#